data_AF-A0A954FCW4-F1
#
_entry.id   AF-A0A954FCW4-F1
#
_cell.length_a   1.000
_cell.length_b   1.000
_cell.length_c   1.000
_cell.angle_alpha   90.00
_cell.angle_beta   90.00
_cell.angle_gamma   90.00
#
_symmetry.space_group_name_H-M   'P 1'
#
loop_
_entity.id
_entity.type
_entity.pdbx_description
1 polymer ?
#
loop_
_entity_poly.entity_id
_entity_poly.type
_entity_poly.pdbx_seq_one_letter_code
_entity_poly.pdbx_strand_id
1 'polypeptide(L)'
;MALWGLVLGCGILSAAEPAGAGKKQAFKLEASTYTFSPGPEFRFEFQSRLIQAVPGDVLILKEGTYDLHSGLNLVTDNVTIRGQGHEKSVLSFKNQTDGSFGLLASGDNLVLENFAVEDTSHNAIKVLGAENVTFRGVRTEWTGGPKKTNGAYGLYPVQCKNVLIENCVAIGAADAGIYVGQSTDVIVRNSRAEANVAGIEIENTVNADVYDNVVTGNTGGLLVFDLPGLPQKNGRHVRLFRNRIFKNNLANFAPAGNMVASVPAGTGILLMATDDVEIFENTITDNRSFNVSV
;
A
#
# COMPACT_ATOMS: atom_id res chain seq x y z
N MET A 1 69.48 -41.36 -2.56
CA MET A 1 69.80 -40.12 -3.31
C MET A 1 69.38 -40.31 -4.75
N ALA A 2 68.44 -39.48 -5.21
CA ALA A 2 68.22 -39.00 -6.60
C ALA A 2 67.99 -40.06 -7.72
N LEU A 3 67.11 -39.89 -8.71
CA LEU A 3 66.10 -38.88 -9.04
C LEU A 3 65.19 -39.51 -10.12
N TRP A 4 63.95 -39.02 -10.19
CA TRP A 4 62.95 -39.30 -11.22
C TRP A 4 63.31 -38.70 -12.59
N GLY A 5 62.75 -39.28 -13.66
CA GLY A 5 62.67 -38.66 -14.99
C GLY A 5 61.86 -39.51 -15.97
N LEU A 6 60.52 -39.41 -15.95
CA LEU A 6 59.63 -39.99 -16.96
C LEU A 6 59.04 -38.85 -17.81
N VAL A 7 59.32 -38.88 -19.11
CA VAL A 7 58.82 -37.92 -20.10
C VAL A 7 57.41 -38.33 -20.52
N LEU A 8 56.43 -37.43 -20.34
CA LEU A 8 55.08 -37.55 -20.91
C LEU A 8 54.91 -36.48 -22.00
N GLY A 9 54.66 -36.92 -23.23
CA GLY A 9 54.43 -36.07 -24.39
C GLY A 9 53.08 -35.36 -24.33
N CYS A 10 53.10 -34.05 -24.55
CA CYS A 10 51.92 -33.23 -24.81
C CYS A 10 51.36 -33.51 -26.20
N GLY A 11 50.20 -34.16 -26.28
CA GLY A 11 49.32 -34.10 -27.44
C GLY A 11 48.44 -32.86 -27.33
N ILE A 12 48.64 -31.88 -28.22
CA ILE A 12 47.79 -30.69 -28.33
C ILE A 12 46.58 -31.09 -29.19
N LEU A 13 45.42 -31.32 -28.57
CA LEU A 13 44.15 -31.39 -29.29
C LEU A 13 43.70 -29.96 -29.61
N SER A 14 43.80 -29.57 -30.88
CA SER A 14 43.16 -28.37 -31.41
C SER A 14 41.65 -28.58 -31.45
N ALA A 15 40.93 -28.04 -30.45
CA ALA A 15 39.48 -27.93 -30.52
C ALA A 15 39.13 -26.81 -31.53
N ALA A 16 38.52 -27.19 -32.65
CA ALA A 16 37.94 -26.24 -33.59
C ALA A 16 36.77 -25.51 -32.90
N GLU A 17 36.82 -24.18 -32.89
CA GLU A 17 35.69 -23.34 -32.47
C GLU A 17 34.50 -23.56 -33.41
N PRO A 18 33.27 -23.77 -32.90
CA PRO A 18 32.11 -23.79 -33.76
C PRO A 18 31.84 -22.36 -34.25
N ALA A 19 32.03 -22.15 -35.55
CA ALA A 19 31.62 -20.95 -36.24
C ALA A 19 30.09 -20.76 -36.13
N GLY A 20 29.68 -19.56 -35.71
CA GLY A 20 28.34 -19.05 -36.03
C GLY A 20 27.25 -19.23 -34.98
N ALA A 21 27.51 -18.98 -33.70
CA ALA A 21 26.44 -18.58 -32.79
C ALA A 21 26.08 -17.12 -33.08
N GLY A 22 25.10 -16.89 -33.96
CA GLY A 22 24.51 -15.57 -34.14
C GLY A 22 24.08 -15.03 -32.78
N LYS A 23 24.64 -13.89 -32.36
CA LYS A 23 24.23 -13.19 -31.13
C LYS A 23 22.73 -12.92 -31.25
N LYS A 24 21.89 -13.74 -30.61
CA LYS A 24 20.48 -13.40 -30.40
C LYS A 24 20.49 -12.08 -29.64
N GLN A 25 20.09 -11.02 -30.31
CA GLN A 25 19.94 -9.71 -29.70
C GLN A 25 19.02 -9.90 -28.50
N ALA A 26 19.55 -9.69 -27.30
CA ALA A 26 18.73 -9.71 -26.10
C ALA A 26 17.64 -8.66 -26.31
N PHE A 27 16.38 -9.10 -26.42
CA PHE A 27 15.25 -8.19 -26.46
C PHE A 27 15.27 -7.44 -25.13
N LYS A 28 15.73 -6.19 -25.17
CA LYS A 28 15.62 -5.30 -24.03
C LYS A 28 14.18 -4.80 -24.05
N LEU A 29 13.37 -5.24 -23.10
CA LEU A 29 12.05 -4.67 -22.89
C LEU A 29 12.23 -3.18 -22.57
N GLU A 30 11.65 -2.32 -23.40
CA GLU A 30 11.67 -0.88 -23.21
C GLU A 30 10.39 -0.44 -22.50
N ALA A 31 10.53 0.55 -21.62
CA ALA A 31 9.42 1.17 -20.91
C ALA A 31 8.32 1.60 -21.89
N SER A 32 7.08 1.22 -21.59
CA SER A 32 5.96 1.47 -22.48
C SER A 32 4.69 1.86 -21.72
N THR A 33 3.75 2.48 -22.43
CA THR A 33 2.40 2.73 -21.91
C THR A 33 1.46 1.62 -22.39
N TYR A 34 0.85 0.92 -21.45
CA TYR A 34 -0.13 -0.14 -21.71
C TYR A 34 -1.50 0.33 -21.27
N THR A 35 -2.51 0.15 -22.12
CA THR A 35 -3.88 0.57 -21.80
C THR A 35 -4.80 -0.63 -21.72
N PHE A 36 -5.52 -0.73 -20.62
CA PHE A 36 -6.43 -1.83 -20.31
C PHE A 36 -7.87 -1.32 -20.33
N SER A 37 -8.76 -2.15 -20.86
CA SER A 37 -10.22 -1.93 -20.82
C SER A 37 -10.86 -3.10 -20.07
N PRO A 38 -12.02 -2.90 -19.41
CA PRO A 38 -12.72 -4.00 -18.79
C PRO A 38 -13.07 -5.08 -19.81
N GLY A 39 -12.97 -6.34 -19.41
CA GLY A 39 -13.32 -7.47 -20.25
C GLY A 39 -12.86 -8.80 -19.66
N PRO A 40 -13.28 -9.93 -20.25
CA PRO A 40 -12.98 -11.27 -19.74
C PRO A 40 -11.48 -11.56 -19.62
N GLU A 41 -10.67 -11.01 -20.53
CA GLU A 41 -9.23 -11.24 -20.59
C GLU A 41 -8.41 -10.31 -19.69
N PHE A 42 -9.02 -9.24 -19.17
CA PHE A 42 -8.30 -8.21 -18.39
C PHE A 42 -7.47 -8.83 -17.27
N ARG A 43 -8.03 -9.78 -16.53
CA ARG A 43 -7.35 -10.45 -15.42
C ARG A 43 -6.01 -11.03 -15.86
N PHE A 44 -6.01 -11.80 -16.95
CA PHE A 44 -4.81 -12.44 -17.46
C PHE A 44 -3.83 -11.43 -18.06
N GLU A 45 -4.33 -10.48 -18.85
CA GLU A 45 -3.50 -9.45 -19.49
C GLU A 45 -2.80 -8.56 -18.48
N PHE A 46 -3.54 -8.07 -17.49
CA PHE A 46 -3.02 -7.17 -16.47
C PHE A 46 -2.04 -7.89 -15.55
N GLN A 47 -2.38 -9.09 -15.07
CA GLN A 47 -1.47 -9.88 -14.24
C GLN A 47 -0.18 -10.26 -14.99
N SER A 48 -0.29 -10.68 -16.24
CA SER A 48 0.88 -10.95 -17.10
C SER A 48 1.75 -9.70 -17.26
N ARG A 49 1.12 -8.53 -17.46
CA ARG A 49 1.84 -7.27 -17.57
C ARG A 49 2.57 -6.89 -16.29
N LEU A 50 1.94 -7.05 -15.12
CA LEU A 50 2.57 -6.77 -13.82
C LEU A 50 3.81 -7.67 -13.60
N ILE A 51 3.74 -8.95 -13.97
CA ILE A 51 4.86 -9.90 -13.89
C ILE A 51 6.02 -9.49 -14.79
N GLN A 52 5.70 -9.03 -16.00
CA GLN A 52 6.70 -8.69 -17.01
C GLN A 52 7.16 -7.23 -16.93
N ALA A 53 6.57 -6.42 -16.04
CA ALA A 53 6.77 -4.97 -15.99
C ALA A 53 8.25 -4.62 -15.92
N VAL A 54 8.64 -3.57 -16.64
CA VAL A 54 9.98 -2.98 -16.58
C VAL A 54 9.95 -1.57 -16.02
N PRO A 55 11.06 -1.08 -15.44
CA PRO A 55 11.11 0.29 -14.95
C PRO A 55 10.76 1.32 -16.02
N GLY A 56 9.82 2.20 -15.70
CA GLY A 56 9.25 3.22 -16.59
C GLY A 56 7.88 2.85 -17.18
N ASP A 57 7.38 1.63 -16.95
CA ASP A 57 6.07 1.23 -17.46
C ASP A 57 4.94 2.06 -16.85
N VAL A 58 3.97 2.43 -17.70
CA VAL A 58 2.74 3.12 -17.30
C VAL A 58 1.54 2.27 -17.68
N LEU A 59 0.81 1.80 -16.68
CA LEU A 59 -0.36 0.93 -16.83
C LEU A 59 -1.63 1.76 -16.66
N ILE A 60 -2.30 2.06 -17.77
CA ILE A 60 -3.52 2.86 -17.84
C ILE A 60 -4.75 1.97 -17.74
N LEU A 61 -5.56 2.16 -16.70
CA LEU A 61 -6.90 1.59 -16.58
C LEU A 61 -7.89 2.58 -17.20
N LYS A 62 -8.59 2.18 -18.26
CA LYS A 62 -9.74 2.96 -18.75
C LYS A 62 -10.89 2.95 -17.73
N GLU A 63 -11.88 3.81 -17.96
CA GLU A 63 -13.14 3.77 -17.22
C GLU A 63 -13.80 2.38 -17.33
N GLY A 64 -14.36 1.95 -16.20
CA GLY A 64 -15.14 0.73 -16.01
C GLY A 64 -14.71 -0.06 -14.78
N THR A 65 -15.45 -1.14 -14.53
CA THR A 65 -15.23 -2.05 -13.41
C THR A 65 -14.57 -3.34 -13.90
N TYR A 66 -13.48 -3.71 -13.25
CA TYR A 66 -12.67 -4.88 -13.56
C TYR A 66 -12.89 -5.95 -12.49
N ASP A 67 -13.45 -7.09 -12.87
CA ASP A 67 -13.68 -8.22 -11.96
C ASP A 67 -12.40 -9.05 -11.78
N LEU A 68 -11.90 -9.12 -10.54
CA LEU A 68 -10.67 -9.81 -10.17
C LEU A 68 -10.94 -10.92 -9.15
N HIS A 69 -10.35 -12.09 -9.40
CA HIS A 69 -10.53 -13.28 -8.54
C HIS A 69 -9.28 -13.62 -7.71
N SER A 70 -8.16 -12.98 -8.01
CA SER A 70 -6.87 -13.21 -7.37
C SER A 70 -6.20 -11.88 -7.07
N GLY A 71 -5.43 -11.84 -5.98
CA GLY A 71 -4.60 -10.67 -5.66
C GLY A 71 -3.55 -10.37 -6.73
N LEU A 72 -3.23 -9.08 -6.89
CA LEU A 72 -2.23 -8.59 -7.83
C LEU A 72 -0.88 -8.37 -7.12
N ASN A 73 0.23 -8.62 -7.83
CA ASN A 73 1.58 -8.43 -7.31
C ASN A 73 2.41 -7.58 -8.28
N LEU A 74 3.11 -6.56 -7.76
CA LEU A 74 4.01 -5.70 -8.53
C LEU A 74 5.33 -5.50 -7.78
N VAL A 75 6.42 -6.03 -8.32
CA VAL A 75 7.75 -5.94 -7.68
C VAL A 75 8.69 -4.95 -8.37
N THR A 76 8.35 -4.52 -9.58
CA THR A 76 9.22 -3.71 -10.42
C THR A 76 9.22 -2.23 -9.98
N ASP A 77 10.41 -1.64 -9.88
CA ASP A 77 10.59 -0.21 -9.61
C ASP A 77 10.08 0.68 -10.75
N ASN A 78 9.80 1.95 -10.44
CA ASN A 78 9.45 3.01 -11.37
C ASN A 78 8.26 2.64 -12.27
N VAL A 79 7.21 2.08 -11.68
CA VAL A 79 5.96 1.76 -12.38
C VAL A 79 4.86 2.71 -11.96
N THR A 80 4.03 3.13 -12.92
CA THR A 80 2.80 3.87 -12.64
C THR A 80 1.57 3.03 -12.97
N ILE A 81 0.62 2.91 -12.05
CA ILE A 81 -0.75 2.43 -12.34
C ILE A 81 -1.70 3.62 -12.24
N ARG A 82 -2.39 3.93 -13.33
CA ARG A 82 -3.23 5.13 -13.45
C ARG A 82 -4.62 4.79 -13.98
N GLY A 83 -5.67 5.17 -13.26
CA GLY A 83 -7.04 5.17 -13.76
C GLY A 83 -7.52 6.53 -14.27
N GLN A 84 -8.81 6.62 -14.60
CA GLN A 84 -9.47 7.85 -15.06
C GLN A 84 -10.24 8.59 -13.94
N GLY A 85 -10.04 8.18 -12.70
CA GLY A 85 -10.71 8.67 -11.48
C GLY A 85 -11.18 7.49 -10.64
N HIS A 86 -11.14 7.61 -9.31
CA HIS A 86 -11.56 6.52 -8.41
C HIS A 86 -13.05 6.16 -8.48
N GLU A 87 -13.88 7.03 -9.03
CA GLU A 87 -15.29 6.74 -9.34
C GLU A 87 -15.47 6.07 -10.72
N LYS A 88 -14.42 6.04 -11.55
CA LYS A 88 -14.49 5.61 -12.95
C LYS A 88 -13.75 4.31 -13.21
N SER A 89 -12.54 4.16 -12.69
CA SER A 89 -11.71 2.96 -12.90
C SER A 89 -11.70 2.16 -11.60
N VAL A 90 -12.40 1.03 -11.57
CA VAL A 90 -12.65 0.25 -10.34
C VAL A 90 -12.12 -1.17 -10.47
N LEU A 91 -11.12 -1.55 -9.68
CA LEU A 91 -10.68 -2.93 -9.52
C LEU A 91 -11.54 -3.59 -8.43
N SER A 92 -12.49 -4.43 -8.83
CA SER A 92 -13.40 -5.11 -7.90
C SER A 92 -12.92 -6.52 -7.59
N PHE A 93 -12.74 -6.81 -6.30
CA PHE A 93 -12.33 -8.10 -5.76
C PHE A 93 -13.49 -8.85 -5.09
N LYS A 94 -14.73 -8.44 -5.36
CA LYS A 94 -15.94 -9.05 -4.78
C LYS A 94 -16.01 -10.57 -4.94
N ASN A 95 -15.40 -11.10 -6.01
CA ASN A 95 -15.32 -12.52 -6.33
C ASN A 95 -13.92 -13.11 -6.08
N GLN A 96 -13.11 -12.50 -5.22
CA GLN A 96 -11.77 -12.97 -4.88
C GLN A 96 -11.82 -14.34 -4.20
N THR A 97 -11.13 -15.31 -4.80
CA THR A 97 -10.99 -16.68 -4.27
C THR A 97 -9.56 -17.02 -3.87
N ASP A 98 -8.58 -16.19 -4.24
CA ASP A 98 -7.17 -16.37 -3.93
C ASP A 98 -6.48 -15.04 -3.55
N GLY A 99 -5.45 -15.12 -2.71
CA GLY A 99 -4.66 -14.01 -2.21
C GLY A 99 -5.25 -13.33 -0.98
N SER A 100 -4.39 -12.59 -0.27
CA SER A 100 -4.73 -11.83 0.94
C SER A 100 -4.61 -10.31 0.75
N PHE A 101 -4.61 -9.86 -0.51
CA PHE A 101 -4.49 -8.47 -0.89
C PHE A 101 -5.26 -8.22 -2.20
N GLY A 102 -5.69 -6.97 -2.43
CA GLY A 102 -6.07 -6.53 -3.78
C GLY A 102 -4.82 -6.29 -4.64
N LEU A 103 -3.91 -5.45 -4.13
CA LEU A 103 -2.59 -5.20 -4.72
C LEU A 103 -1.52 -5.25 -3.64
N LEU A 104 -0.50 -6.10 -3.85
CA LEU A 104 0.75 -6.09 -3.12
C LEU A 104 1.85 -5.53 -4.02
N ALA A 105 2.55 -4.49 -3.58
CA ALA A 105 3.69 -3.92 -4.29
C ALA A 105 4.92 -3.75 -3.40
N SER A 106 6.11 -3.74 -4.02
CA SER A 106 7.38 -3.59 -3.30
C SER A 106 8.47 -2.82 -4.08
N GLY A 107 8.17 -2.35 -5.29
CA GLY A 107 9.14 -1.60 -6.10
C GLY A 107 9.22 -0.12 -5.72
N ASP A 108 10.40 0.46 -5.83
CA ASP A 108 10.66 1.88 -5.55
C ASP A 108 10.06 2.79 -6.62
N ASN A 109 9.88 4.08 -6.34
CA ASN A 109 9.37 5.08 -7.28
C ASN A 109 7.99 4.70 -7.86
N LEU A 110 7.14 4.10 -7.03
CA LEU A 110 5.81 3.61 -7.39
C LEU A 110 4.78 4.74 -7.35
N VAL A 111 3.98 4.88 -8.42
CA VAL A 111 2.82 5.79 -8.45
C VAL A 111 1.54 5.00 -8.68
N LEU A 112 0.61 5.10 -7.74
CA LEU A 112 -0.74 4.57 -7.85
C LEU A 112 -1.70 5.76 -7.86
N GLU A 113 -2.44 5.96 -8.96
CA GLU A 113 -3.30 7.14 -9.05
C GLU A 113 -4.63 6.99 -9.78
N ASN A 114 -5.65 7.65 -9.27
CA ASN A 114 -6.96 7.84 -9.92
C ASN A 114 -7.72 6.53 -10.22
N PHE A 115 -7.71 5.55 -9.33
CA PHE A 115 -8.52 4.33 -9.42
C PHE A 115 -9.03 3.88 -8.05
N ALA A 116 -9.97 2.93 -8.05
CA ALA A 116 -10.51 2.31 -6.85
C ALA A 116 -10.12 0.84 -6.73
N VAL A 117 -10.01 0.35 -5.50
CA VAL A 117 -9.93 -1.07 -5.13
C VAL A 117 -11.09 -1.37 -4.19
N GLU A 118 -11.93 -2.33 -4.58
CA GLU A 118 -13.15 -2.66 -3.84
C GLU A 118 -13.19 -4.12 -3.39
N ASP A 119 -13.75 -4.35 -2.21
CA ASP A 119 -14.21 -5.66 -1.72
C ASP A 119 -13.13 -6.75 -1.70
N THR A 120 -11.90 -6.40 -1.33
CA THR A 120 -10.82 -7.39 -1.15
C THR A 120 -11.11 -8.31 0.02
N SER A 121 -10.71 -9.58 -0.09
CA SER A 121 -10.89 -10.59 0.96
C SER A 121 -10.17 -10.23 2.27
N HIS A 122 -9.09 -9.47 2.14
CA HIS A 122 -8.23 -8.96 3.20
C HIS A 122 -7.78 -7.54 2.80
N ASN A 123 -6.53 -7.14 3.03
CA ASN A 123 -6.07 -5.77 2.80
C ASN A 123 -6.27 -5.29 1.34
N ALA A 124 -6.55 -4.00 1.14
CA ALA A 124 -6.79 -3.50 -0.21
C ALA A 124 -5.49 -3.29 -0.98
N ILE A 125 -4.65 -2.33 -0.56
CA ILE A 125 -3.38 -2.04 -1.23
C ILE A 125 -2.24 -2.01 -0.21
N LYS A 126 -1.36 -3.00 -0.26
CA LYS A 126 -0.14 -3.06 0.56
C LYS A 126 1.07 -2.69 -0.28
N VAL A 127 1.87 -1.74 0.22
CA VAL A 127 3.20 -1.44 -0.31
C VAL A 127 4.22 -1.74 0.77
N LEU A 128 5.15 -2.65 0.50
CA LEU A 128 6.09 -3.18 1.47
C LEU A 128 7.52 -2.84 1.08
N GLY A 129 8.24 -2.14 1.96
CA GLY A 129 9.69 -2.02 1.84
C GLY A 129 10.20 -1.05 0.77
N ALA A 130 9.34 -0.18 0.23
CA ALA A 130 9.66 0.66 -0.94
C ALA A 130 10.01 2.11 -0.56
N GLU A 131 10.83 2.75 -1.38
CA GLU A 131 11.16 4.18 -1.32
C GLU A 131 10.43 4.96 -2.44
N ASN A 132 10.02 6.20 -2.14
CA ASN A 132 9.33 7.11 -3.08
C ASN A 132 7.99 6.55 -3.58
N VAL A 133 7.04 6.35 -2.66
CA VAL A 133 5.71 5.79 -2.95
C VAL A 133 4.66 6.89 -2.98
N THR A 134 3.88 6.97 -4.05
CA THR A 134 2.77 7.92 -4.17
C THR A 134 1.44 7.20 -4.35
N PHE A 135 0.48 7.51 -3.47
CA PHE A 135 -0.95 7.26 -3.66
C PHE A 135 -1.63 8.60 -3.94
N ARG A 136 -2.29 8.74 -5.10
CA ARG A 136 -2.97 9.99 -5.49
C ARG A 136 -4.36 9.73 -6.01
N GLY A 137 -5.39 10.24 -5.36
CA GLY A 137 -6.76 10.06 -5.89
C GLY A 137 -7.20 8.60 -5.91
N VAL A 138 -6.67 7.77 -5.00
CA VAL A 138 -7.00 6.34 -4.90
C VAL A 138 -8.10 6.14 -3.87
N ARG A 139 -9.10 5.31 -4.20
CA ARG A 139 -10.13 4.87 -3.24
C ARG A 139 -9.94 3.41 -2.88
N THR A 140 -10.04 3.07 -1.59
CA THR A 140 -10.21 1.69 -1.12
C THR A 140 -11.51 1.58 -0.36
N GLU A 141 -12.35 0.59 -0.69
CA GLU A 141 -13.67 0.47 -0.08
C GLU A 141 -14.14 -0.99 0.08
N TRP A 142 -14.70 -1.30 1.25
CA TRP A 142 -15.58 -2.46 1.41
C TRP A 142 -17.03 -1.99 1.25
N THR A 143 -17.58 -2.21 0.06
CA THR A 143 -18.86 -1.62 -0.40
C THR A 143 -20.05 -2.17 0.39
N GLY A 144 -19.87 -3.34 1.02
CA GLY A 144 -20.83 -3.93 1.94
C GLY A 144 -20.95 -3.23 3.30
N GLY A 145 -20.19 -2.16 3.55
CA GLY A 145 -20.15 -1.42 4.80
C GLY A 145 -19.31 -2.08 5.90
N PRO A 146 -19.22 -1.46 7.10
CA PRO A 146 -18.39 -1.91 8.21
C PRO A 146 -18.75 -3.33 8.68
N LYS A 147 -17.81 -4.27 8.53
CA LYS A 147 -17.97 -5.66 8.99
C LYS A 147 -16.64 -6.21 9.48
N LYS A 148 -16.70 -7.06 10.50
CA LYS A 148 -15.52 -7.74 11.07
C LYS A 148 -14.79 -8.65 10.07
N THR A 149 -15.45 -9.05 8.98
CA THR A 149 -14.87 -9.86 7.91
C THR A 149 -14.24 -9.05 6.79
N ASN A 150 -14.28 -7.72 6.86
CA ASN A 150 -13.57 -6.86 5.91
C ASN A 150 -12.07 -7.00 6.12
N GLY A 151 -11.29 -6.60 5.13
CA GLY A 151 -9.84 -6.50 5.27
C GLY A 151 -9.42 -5.49 6.33
N ALA A 152 -8.24 -5.73 6.89
CA ALA A 152 -7.71 -4.89 7.96
C ALA A 152 -7.38 -3.48 7.45
N TYR A 153 -6.57 -3.37 6.39
CA TYR A 153 -6.04 -2.08 5.94
C TYR A 153 -6.46 -1.72 4.52
N GLY A 154 -6.90 -0.47 4.32
CA GLY A 154 -7.21 0.10 3.01
C GLY A 154 -5.92 0.44 2.25
N LEU A 155 -5.37 1.64 2.49
CA LEU A 155 -4.04 2.01 2.04
C LEU A 155 -3.02 1.59 3.09
N TYR A 156 -2.02 0.80 2.70
CA TYR A 156 -1.10 0.15 3.64
C TYR A 156 0.37 0.19 3.16
N PRO A 157 1.01 1.37 3.10
CA PRO A 157 2.47 1.46 3.12
C PRO A 157 3.03 0.97 4.47
N VAL A 158 4.01 0.09 4.42
CA VAL A 158 4.72 -0.40 5.60
C VAL A 158 6.18 -0.66 5.30
N GLN A 159 7.06 -0.27 6.23
CA GLN A 159 8.51 -0.31 6.01
C GLN A 159 8.95 0.52 4.80
N CYS A 160 8.25 1.63 4.54
CA CYS A 160 8.51 2.49 3.40
C CYS A 160 9.25 3.76 3.80
N LYS A 161 9.84 4.42 2.80
CA LYS A 161 10.47 5.74 2.96
C LYS A 161 9.97 6.72 1.91
N ASN A 162 9.78 7.98 2.28
CA ASN A 162 9.28 9.03 1.39
C ASN A 162 7.92 8.65 0.76
N VAL A 163 6.88 8.64 1.59
CA VAL A 163 5.53 8.25 1.18
C VAL A 163 4.63 9.48 1.09
N LEU A 164 3.93 9.62 -0.04
CA LEU A 164 2.87 10.62 -0.23
C LEU A 164 1.52 9.92 -0.42
N ILE A 165 0.57 10.21 0.45
CA ILE A 165 -0.84 9.86 0.31
C ILE A 165 -1.62 11.17 0.17
N GLU A 166 -2.18 11.43 -1.01
CA GLU A 166 -2.92 12.66 -1.27
C GLU A 166 -4.24 12.45 -2.03
N ASN A 167 -5.27 13.20 -1.64
CA ASN A 167 -6.59 13.14 -2.28
C ASN A 167 -7.20 11.73 -2.30
N CYS A 168 -6.85 10.88 -1.33
CA CYS A 168 -7.30 9.50 -1.28
C CYS A 168 -8.58 9.34 -0.45
N VAL A 169 -9.26 8.22 -0.62
CA VAL A 169 -10.47 7.87 0.13
C VAL A 169 -10.36 6.44 0.66
N ALA A 170 -10.59 6.22 1.95
CA ALA A 170 -10.57 4.88 2.54
C ALA A 170 -11.82 4.61 3.39
N ILE A 171 -12.56 3.55 3.04
CA ILE A 171 -13.89 3.28 3.59
C ILE A 171 -14.06 1.83 4.03
N GLY A 172 -14.52 1.61 5.25
CA GLY A 172 -15.01 0.32 5.70
C GLY A 172 -13.95 -0.69 6.15
N ALA A 173 -12.70 -0.28 6.38
CA ALA A 173 -11.62 -1.14 6.84
C ALA A 173 -11.87 -1.67 8.26
N ALA A 174 -11.63 -2.96 8.49
CA ALA A 174 -11.79 -3.61 9.80
C ALA A 174 -10.67 -3.27 10.79
N ASP A 175 -9.64 -2.59 10.33
CA ASP A 175 -8.58 -2.00 11.13
C ASP A 175 -8.45 -0.52 10.75
N ALA A 176 -7.43 -0.12 10.00
CA ALA A 176 -7.25 1.26 9.56
C ALA A 176 -7.61 1.50 8.08
N GLY A 177 -8.35 2.58 7.81
CA GLY A 177 -8.63 3.01 6.44
C GLY A 177 -7.36 3.40 5.70
N ILE A 178 -6.63 4.36 6.28
CA ILE A 178 -5.27 4.72 5.84
C ILE A 178 -4.31 4.33 6.95
N TYR A 179 -3.46 3.34 6.71
CA TYR A 179 -2.45 2.90 7.64
C TYR A 179 -1.06 3.26 7.11
N VAL A 180 -0.21 3.79 7.98
CA VAL A 180 1.22 3.97 7.71
C VAL A 180 1.98 3.35 8.87
N GLY A 181 2.76 2.30 8.59
CA GLY A 181 3.49 1.57 9.62
C GLY A 181 4.98 1.55 9.37
N GLN A 182 5.78 1.65 10.43
CA GLN A 182 7.22 1.39 10.39
C GLN A 182 7.92 2.16 9.26
N SER A 183 7.47 3.38 8.96
CA SER A 183 7.92 4.15 7.79
C SER A 183 8.65 5.41 8.20
N THR A 184 9.33 6.06 7.26
CA THR A 184 10.03 7.34 7.50
C THR A 184 9.71 8.36 6.41
N ASP A 185 9.55 9.62 6.80
CA ASP A 185 9.25 10.75 5.91
C ASP A 185 7.93 10.53 5.14
N VAL A 186 6.82 10.80 5.83
CA VAL A 186 5.47 10.49 5.33
C VAL A 186 4.60 11.74 5.31
N ILE A 187 3.82 11.89 4.25
CA ILE A 187 2.76 12.91 4.13
C ILE A 187 1.44 12.23 3.84
N VAL A 188 0.42 12.50 4.67
CA VAL A 188 -0.98 12.14 4.44
C VAL A 188 -1.82 13.41 4.41
N ARG A 189 -2.35 13.78 3.23
CA ARG A 189 -3.06 15.05 3.07
C ARG A 189 -4.30 14.99 2.20
N ASN A 190 -5.20 15.97 2.39
CA ASN A 190 -6.39 16.17 1.56
C ASN A 190 -7.22 14.89 1.34
N SER A 191 -7.14 13.94 2.26
CA SER A 191 -7.73 12.61 2.12
C SER A 191 -8.94 12.45 3.04
N ARG A 192 -9.80 11.48 2.72
CA ARG A 192 -10.99 11.15 3.50
C ARG A 192 -10.91 9.73 4.05
N ALA A 193 -11.04 9.58 5.35
CA ALA A 193 -11.16 8.27 6.00
C ALA A 193 -12.51 8.17 6.73
N GLU A 194 -13.32 7.20 6.33
CA GLU A 194 -14.71 7.08 6.80
C GLU A 194 -15.14 5.64 7.07
N ALA A 195 -15.96 5.43 8.10
CA ALA A 195 -16.55 4.12 8.41
C ALA A 195 -15.53 2.99 8.66
N ASN A 196 -14.31 3.32 9.09
CA ASN A 196 -13.28 2.36 9.47
C ASN A 196 -13.28 2.13 11.00
N VAL A 197 -12.50 1.17 11.50
CA VAL A 197 -12.19 1.14 12.93
C VAL A 197 -11.30 2.34 13.28
N ALA A 198 -10.09 2.39 12.74
CA ALA A 198 -9.24 3.58 12.76
C ALA A 198 -9.37 4.32 11.41
N GLY A 199 -9.64 5.62 11.45
CA GLY A 199 -9.69 6.41 10.22
C GLY A 199 -8.33 6.47 9.53
N ILE A 200 -7.37 7.11 10.21
CA ILE A 200 -5.96 7.12 9.79
C ILE A 200 -5.12 6.68 10.98
N GLU A 201 -4.16 5.81 10.71
CA GLU A 201 -3.24 5.26 11.71
C GLU A 201 -1.79 5.50 11.30
N ILE A 202 -1.01 6.06 12.21
CA ILE A 202 0.44 6.24 12.10
C ILE A 202 1.10 5.38 13.17
N GLU A 203 1.64 4.23 12.76
CA GLU A 203 2.25 3.24 13.64
C GLU A 203 3.78 3.25 13.51
N ASN A 204 4.50 3.37 14.63
CA ASN A 204 5.96 3.25 14.69
C ASN A 204 6.70 4.02 13.58
N THR A 205 6.21 5.20 13.21
CA THR A 205 6.66 5.98 12.04
C THR A 205 7.43 7.21 12.50
N VAL A 206 8.50 7.55 11.77
CA VAL A 206 9.37 8.70 12.08
C VAL A 206 9.14 9.77 11.02
N ASN A 207 8.95 11.02 11.44
CA ASN A 207 8.69 12.16 10.54
C ASN A 207 7.42 11.96 9.70
N ALA A 208 6.25 12.27 10.26
CA ALA A 208 4.99 12.18 9.53
C ALA A 208 4.15 13.45 9.67
N ASP A 209 3.68 13.97 8.54
CA ASP A 209 2.72 15.06 8.48
C ASP A 209 1.36 14.55 8.04
N VAL A 210 0.35 14.72 8.90
CA VAL A 210 -1.04 14.32 8.62
C VAL A 210 -1.92 15.56 8.69
N TYR A 211 -2.35 16.07 7.54
CA TYR A 211 -3.02 17.37 7.50
C TYR A 211 -4.09 17.58 6.44
N ASP A 212 -4.98 18.55 6.68
CA ASP A 212 -6.06 18.90 5.77
C ASP A 212 -6.96 17.69 5.39
N ASN A 213 -7.01 16.66 6.24
CA ASN A 213 -7.83 15.46 6.02
C ASN A 213 -9.24 15.61 6.64
N VAL A 214 -10.19 14.83 6.10
CA VAL A 214 -11.53 14.65 6.65
C VAL A 214 -11.64 13.26 7.25
N VAL A 215 -11.80 13.18 8.56
CA VAL A 215 -11.80 11.92 9.31
C VAL A 215 -13.08 11.80 10.11
N THR A 216 -14.03 11.01 9.62
CA THR A 216 -15.40 11.02 10.14
C THR A 216 -16.05 9.64 10.16
N GLY A 217 -16.96 9.41 11.12
CA GLY A 217 -17.77 8.20 11.13
C GLY A 217 -16.98 6.91 11.37
N ASN A 218 -15.74 7.01 11.85
CA ASN A 218 -14.92 5.85 12.25
C ASN A 218 -15.22 5.45 13.71
N THR A 219 -14.60 4.39 14.22
CA THR A 219 -14.61 4.08 15.66
C THR A 219 -13.68 5.04 16.40
N GLY A 220 -12.45 5.15 15.92
CA GLY A 220 -11.46 6.18 16.27
C GLY A 220 -11.03 6.95 15.03
N GLY A 221 -10.83 8.26 15.18
CA GLY A 221 -10.47 9.13 14.07
C GLY A 221 -9.02 8.99 13.62
N LEU A 222 -8.10 9.70 14.28
CA LEU A 222 -6.66 9.62 14.02
C LEU A 222 -5.96 8.89 15.18
N LEU A 223 -5.19 7.86 14.86
CA LEU A 223 -4.43 7.10 15.83
C LEU A 223 -2.94 7.27 15.55
N VAL A 224 -2.16 7.55 16.58
CA VAL A 224 -0.70 7.61 16.52
C VAL A 224 -0.16 6.78 17.66
N PHE A 225 0.50 5.67 17.35
CA PHE A 225 1.04 4.84 18.42
C PHE A 225 2.24 3.99 18.01
N ASP A 226 2.97 3.54 19.03
CA ASP A 226 4.06 2.60 18.89
C ASP A 226 3.70 1.25 19.53
N LEU A 227 3.86 0.16 18.78
CA LEU A 227 3.72 -1.19 19.30
C LEU A 227 5.08 -1.82 19.63
N PRO A 228 5.15 -2.64 20.70
CA PRO A 228 6.37 -3.37 21.03
C PRO A 228 6.65 -4.49 20.03
N GLY A 229 7.93 -4.85 19.88
CA GLY A 229 8.34 -6.04 19.14
C GLY A 229 8.43 -5.89 17.61
N LEU A 230 8.26 -4.68 17.07
CA LEU A 230 8.39 -4.42 15.64
C LEU A 230 9.83 -4.04 15.23
N PRO A 231 10.20 -4.25 13.94
CA PRO A 231 11.51 -3.88 13.39
C PRO A 231 11.86 -2.40 13.56
N GLN A 232 10.95 -1.51 13.13
CA GLN A 232 11.07 -0.09 13.42
C GLN A 232 10.41 0.19 14.77
N LYS A 233 11.19 0.82 15.64
CA LYS A 233 10.78 1.22 17.00
C LYS A 233 11.01 2.71 17.14
N ASN A 234 10.34 3.33 18.11
CA ASN A 234 10.52 4.73 18.48
C ASN A 234 10.04 5.67 17.35
N GLY A 235 8.77 5.54 16.99
CA GLY A 235 8.05 6.54 16.22
C GLY A 235 8.15 7.90 16.91
N ARG A 236 8.33 8.95 16.11
CA ARG A 236 8.52 10.32 16.60
C ARG A 236 8.34 11.36 15.52
N HIS A 237 8.23 12.63 15.92
CA HIS A 237 8.13 13.77 15.01
C HIS A 237 6.91 13.64 14.09
N VAL A 238 5.75 13.37 14.71
CA VAL A 238 4.47 13.28 14.00
C VAL A 238 3.69 14.56 14.23
N ARG A 239 3.24 15.21 13.15
CA ARG A 239 2.43 16.44 13.22
C ARG A 239 1.06 16.18 12.65
N LEU A 240 0.03 16.38 13.48
CA LEU A 240 -1.37 16.30 13.08
C LEU A 240 -1.95 17.71 13.05
N PHE A 241 -2.28 18.24 11.87
CA PHE A 241 -2.75 19.63 11.79
C PHE A 241 -3.79 19.93 10.72
N ARG A 242 -4.67 20.90 11.00
CA ARG A 242 -5.75 21.33 10.09
C ARG A 242 -6.68 20.20 9.59
N ASN A 243 -6.76 19.10 10.34
CA ASN A 243 -7.71 18.04 10.04
C ASN A 243 -9.10 18.40 10.57
N ARG A 244 -10.12 17.88 9.91
CA ARG A 244 -11.52 17.91 10.36
C ARG A 244 -11.88 16.53 10.87
N ILE A 245 -11.94 16.36 12.20
CA ILE A 245 -12.09 15.08 12.87
C ILE A 245 -13.40 15.07 13.65
N PHE A 246 -14.42 14.42 13.12
CA PHE A 246 -15.76 14.55 13.70
C PHE A 246 -16.62 13.30 13.60
N LYS A 247 -17.55 13.14 14.55
CA LYS A 247 -18.55 12.06 14.54
C LYS A 247 -17.92 10.65 14.45
N ASN A 248 -16.72 10.44 14.97
CA ASN A 248 -16.08 9.12 15.00
C ASN A 248 -16.70 8.26 16.12
N ASN A 249 -17.95 7.85 15.92
CA ASN A 249 -18.81 7.19 16.91
C ASN A 249 -19.28 5.80 16.47
N LEU A 250 -18.72 5.26 15.40
CA LEU A 250 -19.06 3.94 14.90
C LEU A 250 -18.69 2.89 15.96
N ALA A 251 -19.53 1.87 16.12
CA ALA A 251 -19.22 0.77 17.02
C ALA A 251 -17.98 0.02 16.51
N ASN A 252 -17.05 -0.31 17.41
CA ASN A 252 -15.84 -1.04 17.05
C ASN A 252 -16.21 -2.41 16.47
N PHE A 253 -15.68 -2.71 15.28
CA PHE A 253 -15.92 -3.96 14.56
C PHE A 253 -14.63 -4.71 14.23
N ALA A 254 -13.50 -4.31 14.83
CA ALA A 254 -12.23 -4.99 14.64
C ALA A 254 -12.30 -6.44 15.10
N PRO A 255 -11.52 -7.35 14.48
CA PRO A 255 -11.33 -8.68 14.98
C PRO A 255 -10.76 -8.69 16.41
N ALA A 256 -11.22 -9.62 17.24
CA ALA A 256 -10.74 -9.73 18.61
C ALA A 256 -9.26 -10.15 18.61
N GLY A 257 -8.46 -9.49 19.44
CA GLY A 257 -7.01 -9.70 19.51
C GLY A 257 -6.19 -8.65 18.75
N ASN A 258 -6.78 -7.93 17.79
CA ASN A 258 -6.14 -6.74 17.21
C ASN A 258 -6.06 -5.63 18.26
N MET A 259 -4.98 -4.83 18.23
CA MET A 259 -4.82 -3.73 19.18
C MET A 259 -5.99 -2.73 19.06
N VAL A 260 -6.36 -2.36 17.84
CA VAL A 260 -7.46 -1.41 17.58
C VAL A 260 -8.82 -1.89 18.06
N ALA A 261 -9.00 -3.18 18.38
CA ALA A 261 -10.23 -3.69 18.99
C ALA A 261 -10.47 -3.13 20.40
N SER A 262 -9.43 -2.59 21.03
CA SER A 262 -9.51 -1.90 22.32
C SER A 262 -9.89 -0.42 22.21
N VAL A 263 -9.87 0.15 21.00
CA VAL A 263 -10.16 1.57 20.77
C VAL A 263 -11.63 1.84 21.07
N PRO A 264 -11.94 2.71 22.04
CA PRO A 264 -13.32 3.07 22.33
C PRO A 264 -13.95 3.78 21.14
N ALA A 265 -15.17 3.39 20.76
CA ALA A 265 -16.00 4.18 19.87
C ALA A 265 -16.14 5.61 20.43
N GLY A 266 -16.16 6.63 19.59
CA GLY A 266 -16.20 8.01 20.06
C GLY A 266 -14.83 8.64 20.27
N THR A 267 -13.77 8.05 19.71
CA THR A 267 -12.40 8.55 19.81
C THR A 267 -12.10 9.51 18.67
N GLY A 268 -11.72 10.76 18.97
CA GLY A 268 -11.23 11.73 17.99
C GLY A 268 -9.79 11.44 17.58
N ILE A 269 -8.86 11.77 18.47
CA ILE A 269 -7.42 11.43 18.37
C ILE A 269 -7.03 10.54 19.55
N LEU A 270 -6.26 9.50 19.28
CA LEU A 270 -5.60 8.67 20.29
C LEU A 270 -4.10 8.65 20.01
N LEU A 271 -3.33 9.18 20.95
CA LEU A 271 -1.87 9.11 20.99
C LEU A 271 -1.45 8.09 22.04
N MET A 272 -0.57 7.16 21.70
CA MET A 272 -0.07 6.16 22.64
C MET A 272 1.39 5.80 22.36
N ALA A 273 2.29 6.16 23.26
CA ALA A 273 3.70 5.74 23.27
C ALA A 273 4.59 6.23 22.09
N THR A 274 4.13 7.17 21.27
CA THR A 274 4.95 7.84 20.24
C THR A 274 5.49 9.17 20.77
N ASP A 275 6.78 9.45 20.55
CA ASP A 275 7.45 10.65 21.06
C ASP A 275 7.25 11.87 20.13
N ASP A 276 7.44 13.08 20.64
CA ASP A 276 7.47 14.32 19.85
C ASP A 276 6.29 14.48 18.85
N VAL A 277 5.07 14.31 19.35
CA VAL A 277 3.84 14.46 18.56
C VAL A 277 3.23 15.84 18.77
N GLU A 278 3.01 16.58 17.68
CA GLU A 278 2.39 17.89 17.68
C GLU A 278 0.95 17.80 17.14
N ILE A 279 -0.02 18.30 17.89
CA ILE A 279 -1.44 18.31 17.51
C ILE A 279 -1.93 19.76 17.56
N PHE A 280 -2.13 20.40 16.41
CA PHE A 280 -2.47 21.82 16.34
C PHE A 280 -3.44 22.15 15.20
N GLU A 281 -4.21 23.23 15.32
CA GLU A 281 -5.12 23.72 14.26
C GLU A 281 -6.18 22.71 13.75
N ASN A 282 -6.42 21.61 14.47
CA ASN A 282 -7.46 20.65 14.10
C ASN A 282 -8.84 21.11 14.58
N THR A 283 -9.87 20.86 13.78
CA THR A 283 -11.27 20.98 14.22
C THR A 283 -11.76 19.61 14.67
N ILE A 284 -11.98 19.42 15.97
CA ILE A 284 -12.36 18.14 16.56
C ILE A 284 -13.70 18.26 17.29
N THR A 285 -14.75 17.64 16.75
CA THR A 285 -16.13 17.85 17.24
C THR A 285 -16.96 16.56 17.22
N ASP A 286 -18.03 16.50 18.03
CA ASP A 286 -19.03 15.43 17.98
C ASP A 286 -18.51 13.98 18.17
N ASN A 287 -17.35 13.79 18.82
CA ASN A 287 -16.88 12.46 19.23
C ASN A 287 -17.39 12.16 20.66
N ARG A 288 -18.00 10.99 20.87
CA ARG A 288 -18.75 10.66 22.10
C ARG A 288 -17.88 10.35 23.32
N SER A 289 -16.66 9.86 23.14
CA SER A 289 -15.80 9.42 24.25
C SER A 289 -14.79 10.50 24.59
N PHE A 290 -13.88 10.81 23.68
CA PHE A 290 -12.88 11.86 23.85
C PHE A 290 -12.46 12.45 22.51
N ASN A 291 -12.23 13.75 22.49
CA ASN A 291 -11.69 14.43 21.31
C ASN A 291 -10.20 14.15 21.13
N VAL A 292 -9.42 14.17 22.22
CA VAL A 292 -7.99 13.84 22.22
C VAL A 292 -7.71 13.04 23.50
N SER A 293 -7.02 11.91 23.36
CA SER A 293 -6.43 11.13 24.46
C SER A 293 -4.94 10.95 24.20
N VAL A 294 -4.13 11.11 25.24
CA VAL A 294 -2.66 11.00 25.24
C VAL A 294 -2.24 10.13 26.41
#